data_AF-A0A8T4FDQ6-F1
#
_entry.id   AF-A0A8T4FDQ6-F1
#
_cell.length_a   1.000
_cell.length_b   1.000
_cell.length_c   1.000
_cell.angle_alpha   90.00
_cell.angle_beta   90.00
_cell.angle_gamma   90.00
#
_symmetry.space_group_name_H-M   'P 1'
#
loop_
_entity.id
_entity.type
_entity.pdbx_description
1 polymer ?
#
loop_
_entity_poly.entity_id
_entity_poly.type
_entity_poly.pdbx_seq_one_letter_code
_entity_poly.pdbx_strand_id
1 'polypeptide(L)'
;MADLEFPPELIEAQRAYWAAERRVADIVARLPSGSAIALGQAAVSEEDRRELAAARAERGRLIDQLYGHPFWQGHAAPEHAREALRRAARAGQAG
;
A
#
# COMPACT_ATOMS: atom_id res chain seq x y z
N MET A 1 -9.62 -13.32 -22.48
CA MET A 1 -9.62 -12.86 -21.08
C MET A 1 -10.70 -11.81 -20.99
N ALA A 2 -11.74 -12.02 -20.18
CA ALA A 2 -12.75 -10.98 -19.98
C ALA A 2 -12.06 -9.75 -19.35
N ASP A 3 -12.26 -8.58 -19.93
CA ASP A 3 -11.83 -7.33 -19.32
C ASP A 3 -12.68 -7.14 -18.06
N LEU A 4 -12.05 -7.23 -16.89
CA LEU A 4 -12.72 -6.97 -15.63
C LEU A 4 -12.90 -5.46 -15.49
N GLU A 5 -14.16 -5.03 -15.43
CA GLU A 5 -14.50 -3.65 -15.13
C GLU A 5 -14.43 -3.44 -13.62
N PHE A 6 -13.42 -2.69 -13.18
CA PHE A 6 -13.25 -2.36 -11.76
C PHE A 6 -13.99 -1.06 -11.43
N PRO A 7 -14.67 -1.01 -10.27
CA PRO A 7 -15.15 0.24 -9.71
C PRO A 7 -14.02 1.29 -9.59
N PRO A 8 -14.26 2.56 -9.95
CA PRO A 8 -13.25 3.62 -9.86
C PRO A 8 -12.60 3.73 -8.47
N GLU A 9 -13.39 3.55 -7.41
CA GLU A 9 -12.94 3.59 -6.02
C GLU A 9 -11.91 2.49 -5.69
N LEU A 10 -11.98 1.33 -6.35
CA LEU A 10 -10.99 0.26 -6.20
C LEU A 10 -9.68 0.59 -6.91
N ILE A 11 -9.78 1.24 -8.08
CA ILE A 11 -8.63 1.72 -8.83
C ILE A 11 -7.89 2.80 -8.03
N GLU A 12 -8.64 3.74 -7.45
CA GLU A 12 -8.10 4.79 -6.59
C GLU A 12 -7.48 4.21 -5.31
N ALA A 13 -8.17 3.29 -4.63
CA ALA A 13 -7.63 2.62 -3.45
C ALA A 13 -6.32 1.88 -3.77
N GLN A 14 -6.19 1.26 -4.95
CA GLN A 14 -4.97 0.55 -5.36
C GLN A 14 -3.80 1.51 -5.56
N ARG A 15 -4.07 2.70 -6.13
CA ARG A 15 -3.07 3.75 -6.30
C ARG A 15 -2.65 4.35 -4.97
N ALA A 16 -3.62 4.66 -4.12
CA ALA A 16 -3.38 5.18 -2.77
C ALA A 16 -2.55 4.20 -1.95
N TYR A 17 -2.86 2.90 -2.02
CA TYR A 17 -2.07 1.84 -1.36
C TYR A 17 -0.61 1.85 -1.81
N TRP A 18 -0.33 1.94 -3.11
CA TRP A 18 1.04 2.02 -3.60
C TRP A 18 1.77 3.29 -3.16
N ALA A 19 1.07 4.42 -3.08
CA ALA A 19 1.63 5.64 -2.54
C ALA A 19 1.98 5.50 -1.05
N ALA A 20 1.09 4.88 -0.26
CA ALA A 20 1.32 4.61 1.16
C ALA A 20 2.49 3.64 1.38
N GLU A 21 2.59 2.57 0.59
CA GLU A 21 3.72 1.62 0.65
C GLU A 21 5.05 2.28 0.31
N ARG A 22 5.09 3.11 -0.73
CA ARG A 22 6.29 3.90 -1.06
C ARG A 22 6.67 4.83 0.08
N ARG A 23 5.70 5.52 0.68
CA ARG A 23 5.97 6.38 1.84
C ARG A 23 6.55 5.59 3.03
N VAL A 24 6.02 4.41 3.32
CA VAL A 24 6.58 3.53 4.36
C VAL A 24 8.03 3.15 4.01
N ALA A 25 8.30 2.78 2.76
CA ALA A 25 9.64 2.43 2.31
C ALA A 25 10.62 3.61 2.43
N ASP A 26 10.20 4.82 2.05
CA ASP A 26 11.01 6.03 2.12
C ASP A 26 11.37 6.38 3.58
N ILE A 27 10.40 6.28 4.49
CA ILE A 27 10.64 6.50 5.93
C ILE A 27 11.59 5.44 6.48
N VAL A 28 11.38 4.17 6.15
CA VAL A 28 12.25 3.07 6.62
C VAL A 28 13.67 3.21 6.07
N ALA A 29 13.83 3.66 4.82
CA ALA A 29 15.14 3.83 4.19
C ALA A 29 16.00 4.91 4.86
N ARG A 30 15.39 5.93 5.47
CA ARG A 30 16.11 6.96 6.24
C ARG A 30 16.33 6.61 7.71
N LEU A 31 15.73 5.52 8.22
CA LEU A 31 15.93 5.13 9.61
C LEU A 31 17.35 4.58 9.84
N PRO A 32 17.90 4.77 11.05
CA PRO A 32 19.10 4.06 11.43
C PRO A 32 18.93 2.55 11.31
N SER A 33 20.01 1.85 10.97
CA SER A 33 20.00 0.39 10.90
C SER A 33 19.63 -0.21 12.28
N GLY A 34 18.96 -1.36 12.27
CA GLY A 34 18.59 -2.07 13.50
C GLY A 34 19.80 -2.40 14.38
N SER A 35 20.96 -2.66 13.78
CA SER A 35 22.22 -2.89 14.51
C SER A 35 22.73 -1.63 15.20
N ALA A 36 22.71 -0.46 14.53
CA ALA A 36 23.12 0.80 15.15
C ALA A 36 22.21 1.19 16.33
N ILE A 37 20.91 0.88 16.24
CA ILE A 37 19.96 1.07 17.34
C ILE A 37 20.26 0.11 18.50
N ALA A 38 20.44 -1.18 18.21
CA ALA A 38 20.71 -2.20 19.23
C ALA A 38 22.02 -1.96 20.00
N LEU A 39 23.03 -1.41 19.33
CA LEU A 39 24.31 -1.04 19.92
C LEU A 39 24.29 0.33 20.62
N GLY A 40 23.15 1.04 20.61
CA GLY A 40 23.02 2.38 21.20
C GLY A 40 23.78 3.49 20.45
N GLN A 41 24.21 3.23 19.21
CA GLN A 41 24.96 4.16 18.37
C GLN A 41 24.06 5.15 17.63
N ALA A 42 22.76 4.82 17.51
CA ALA A 42 21.76 5.68 16.91
C ALA A 42 20.41 5.51 17.61
N ALA A 43 19.57 6.53 17.54
CA ALA A 43 18.20 6.49 18.02
C ALA A 43 17.25 6.90 16.88
N VAL A 44 16.12 6.20 16.80
CA VAL A 44 15.00 6.65 15.96
C VAL A 44 14.34 7.83 16.65
N SER A 45 14.22 8.95 15.94
CA SER A 45 13.55 10.13 16.47
C SER A 45 12.07 9.85 16.74
N GLU A 46 11.48 10.56 17.70
CA GLU A 46 10.06 10.43 18.00
C GLU A 46 9.18 10.87 16.81
N GLU A 47 9.66 11.84 16.03
CA GLU A 47 9.01 12.28 14.79
C GLU A 47 8.99 11.16 13.74
N ASP A 48 10.13 10.49 13.51
CA ASP A 48 10.21 9.35 12.58
C ASP A 48 9.31 8.19 13.02
N ARG A 49 9.23 7.91 14.34
CA ARG A 49 8.33 6.88 14.87
C ARG A 49 6.87 7.22 14.59
N ARG A 50 6.47 8.47 14.82
CA ARG A 50 5.11 8.94 14.58
C ARG A 50 4.78 8.91 13.09
N GLU A 51 5.69 9.35 12.24
CA GLU A 51 5.48 9.33 10.79
C GLU A 51 5.35 7.90 10.27
N LEU A 52 6.22 6.98 10.72
CA LEU A 52 6.15 5.57 10.34
C LEU A 52 4.85 4.91 10.83
N ALA A 53 4.43 5.21 12.05
CA ALA A 53 3.18 4.69 12.61
C ALA A 53 1.97 5.18 11.80
N ALA A 54 1.93 6.47 11.47
CA ALA A 54 0.87 7.04 10.65
C ALA A 54 0.84 6.44 9.23
N ALA A 55 2.00 6.30 8.58
CA ALA A 55 2.10 5.71 7.25
C ALA A 55 1.65 4.23 7.24
N ARG A 56 2.01 3.46 8.27
CA ARG A 56 1.55 2.07 8.43
C ARG A 56 0.05 1.96 8.69
N ALA A 57 -0.50 2.85 9.53
CA ALA A 57 -1.93 2.90 9.81
C ALA A 57 -2.73 3.22 8.55
N GLU A 58 -2.27 4.19 7.76
CA GLU A 58 -2.88 4.54 6.48
C GLU A 58 -2.84 3.38 5.49
N ARG A 59 -1.69 2.72 5.36
CA ARG A 59 -1.59 1.50 4.55
C ARG A 59 -2.59 0.43 5.00
N GLY A 60 -2.74 0.22 6.31
CA GLY A 60 -3.70 -0.74 6.86
C GLY A 60 -5.14 -0.43 6.42
N ARG A 61 -5.57 0.83 6.57
CA ARG A 61 -6.89 1.28 6.11
C ARG A 61 -7.12 1.06 4.62
N LEU A 62 -6.09 1.30 3.80
CA LEU A 62 -6.15 1.11 2.36
C LEU A 62 -6.22 -0.37 1.97
N ILE A 63 -5.55 -1.26 2.72
CA ILE A 63 -5.70 -2.72 2.57
C ILE A 63 -7.14 -3.14 2.87
N ASP A 64 -7.73 -2.62 3.95
CA ASP A 64 -9.12 -2.92 4.31
C ASP A 64 -10.10 -2.40 3.26
N GLN A 65 -9.90 -1.19 2.76
CA GLN A 65 -10.70 -0.62 1.67
C GLN A 65 -10.55 -1.43 0.38
N LEU A 66 -9.32 -1.86 0.06
CA LEU A 66 -9.04 -2.66 -1.13
C LEU A 66 -9.71 -4.02 -1.04
N TYR A 67 -9.39 -4.81 -0.02
CA TYR A 67 -9.77 -6.23 0.03
C TYR A 67 -11.07 -6.50 0.78
N GLY A 68 -11.58 -5.53 1.55
CA GLY A 68 -12.91 -5.57 2.15
C GLY A 68 -14.03 -5.16 1.20
N HIS A 69 -13.71 -4.72 -0.02
CA HIS A 69 -14.71 -4.24 -0.97
C HIS A 69 -15.66 -5.37 -1.45
N PRO A 70 -16.99 -5.12 -1.52
CA PRO A 70 -17.96 -6.13 -1.97
C PRO A 70 -17.70 -6.69 -3.37
N PHE A 71 -17.00 -5.95 -4.23
CA PHE A 71 -16.56 -6.43 -5.55
C PHE A 71 -15.89 -7.80 -5.48
N TRP A 72 -15.12 -8.10 -4.43
CA TRP A 72 -14.40 -9.38 -4.33
C TRP A 72 -15.31 -10.56 -4.00
N GLN A 73 -16.56 -10.33 -3.60
CA GLN A 73 -17.52 -11.38 -3.31
C GLN A 73 -17.93 -12.07 -4.61
N GLY A 74 -17.67 -13.37 -4.74
CA GLY A 74 -18.08 -14.17 -5.90
C GLY A 74 -17.02 -14.36 -6.99
N HIS A 75 -15.82 -13.79 -6.86
CA HIS A 75 -14.72 -14.10 -7.80
C HIS A 75 -14.00 -15.39 -7.40
N ALA A 76 -14.11 -16.43 -8.25
CA ALA A 76 -13.46 -17.73 -8.04
C ALA A 76 -11.93 -17.71 -8.20
N ALA A 77 -11.35 -16.65 -8.79
CA ALA A 77 -9.91 -16.50 -9.02
C ALA A 77 -9.41 -15.12 -8.52
N PRO A 78 -9.24 -14.95 -7.20
CA PRO A 78 -8.89 -13.66 -6.61
C PRO A 78 -7.54 -13.11 -7.09
N GLU A 79 -6.57 -13.98 -7.39
CA GLU A 79 -5.24 -13.53 -7.84
C GLU A 79 -5.25 -12.89 -9.24
N HIS A 80 -5.93 -13.52 -10.22
CA HIS A 80 -6.06 -12.94 -11.56
C HIS A 80 -6.80 -11.60 -11.55
N ALA A 81 -7.84 -11.48 -10.72
CA ALA A 81 -8.58 -10.24 -10.56
C ALA A 81 -7.74 -9.14 -9.89
N ARG A 82 -6.89 -9.49 -8.91
CA ARG A 82 -5.92 -8.55 -8.32
C ARG A 82 -4.88 -8.07 -9.34
N GLU A 83 -4.35 -8.95 -10.18
CA GLU A 83 -3.42 -8.56 -11.24
C GLU A 83 -4.06 -7.64 -12.28
N ALA A 84 -5.31 -7.92 -12.67
CA ALA A 84 -6.07 -7.04 -13.55
C ALA A 84 -6.33 -5.66 -12.91
N LEU A 85 -6.66 -5.59 -11.61
CA LEU A 85 -6.79 -4.32 -10.89
C LEU A 85 -5.48 -3.52 -10.90
N ARG A 86 -4.35 -4.17 -10.63
CA ARG A 86 -3.02 -3.53 -10.69
C ARG A 86 -2.74 -2.98 -12.09
N ARG A 87 -3.10 -3.71 -13.15
CA ARG A 87 -2.95 -3.22 -14.54
C ARG A 87 -3.84 -2.00 -14.79
N ALA A 88 -5.11 -2.04 -14.40
CA ALA A 88 -6.03 -0.90 -14.53
C ALA A 88 -5.54 0.34 -13.76
N ALA A 89 -5.04 0.15 -12.54
CA ALA A 89 -4.46 1.21 -11.73
C ALA A 89 -3.25 1.89 -12.39
N ARG A 90 -2.39 1.12 -13.08
CA ARG A 90 -1.25 1.66 -13.84
C ARG A 90 -1.68 2.35 -15.14
N ALA A 91 -2.65 1.79 -15.87
CA ALA A 91 -3.06 2.32 -17.16
C ALA A 91 -3.56 3.77 -17.07
N GLY A 92 -4.34 4.11 -16.04
CA GLY A 92 -4.77 5.49 -15.83
C GLY A 92 -3.76 6.42 -15.14
N GLN A 93 -2.48 6.04 -15.02
CA GLN A 93 -1.37 6.96 -14.71
C GLN A 93 -0.68 7.49 -15.99
N ALA A 94 -1.00 6.94 -17.17
CA ALA A 94 -0.40 7.31 -18.44
C ALA A 94 -1.22 8.36 -19.22
N GLY A 95 -2.14 9.07 -18.55
CA GLY A 95 -2.96 10.13 -19.12
C GLY A 95 -2.67 11.47 -18.49
#